data_AF-A0A2H0QZW2-F1
#
_entry.id   AF-A0A2H0QZW2-F1
#
_cell.length_a   1.000
_cell.length_b   1.000
_cell.length_c   1.000
_cell.angle_alpha   90.00
_cell.angle_beta   90.00
_cell.angle_gamma   90.00
#
_symmetry.space_group_name_H-M   'P 1'
#
loop_
_entity.id
_entity.type
_entity.pdbx_description
1 polymer ?
#
loop_
_entity_poly.entity_id
_entity_poly.type
_entity_poly.pdbx_seq_one_letter_code
_entity_poly.pdbx_strand_id
1 'polypeptide(L)'
;MSNKIIIWFKSISCTAISHTIMVIGATSAFFVFVLYENRDVHHKAEVASLKAEISEVKNRNDVLSNRVDFLTKDNEKYLSILQNTNNSIPFYDSKIEKLTKEIVEYKEKLGNKCSEIGSVKNLPKEDWLLSTTEDGSYITIEEKKAGSAYIDKKTGASIGVRYINSNKIAEDVTITFPDGTTKKVAEAYPGESWSYKKDNDEYRLILNKLDWASGRYTIEIMQLNDTLEIKEKP
;
A
#
# COMPACT_ATOMS: atom_id res chain seq x y z
N MET A 1 -105.47 2.81 -31.76
CA MET A 1 -104.29 2.00 -31.39
C MET A 1 -102.94 2.72 -31.52
N SER A 2 -102.82 3.76 -32.37
CA SER A 2 -101.54 4.46 -32.64
C SER A 2 -100.89 5.15 -31.42
N ASN A 3 -101.67 5.85 -30.57
CA ASN A 3 -101.09 6.63 -29.45
C ASN A 3 -100.41 5.80 -28.35
N LYS A 4 -100.82 4.55 -28.12
CA LYS A 4 -100.20 3.70 -27.07
C LYS A 4 -98.79 3.24 -27.47
N ILE A 5 -98.56 2.99 -28.76
CA ILE A 5 -97.25 2.57 -29.30
C ILE A 5 -96.27 3.74 -29.26
N ILE A 6 -96.73 4.95 -29.59
CA ILE A 6 -95.91 6.16 -29.56
C ILE A 6 -95.48 6.51 -28.12
N ILE A 7 -96.39 6.39 -27.14
CA ILE A 7 -96.06 6.64 -25.72
C ILE A 7 -95.08 5.59 -25.18
N TRP A 8 -95.28 4.31 -25.52
CA TRP A 8 -94.38 3.23 -25.12
C TRP A 8 -92.96 3.41 -25.70
N PHE A 9 -92.88 3.77 -26.98
CA PHE A 9 -91.59 4.04 -27.64
C PHE A 9 -90.88 5.27 -27.07
N LYS A 10 -91.63 6.34 -26.74
CA LYS A 10 -91.08 7.54 -26.10
C LYS A 10 -90.56 7.25 -24.70
N SER A 11 -91.25 6.40 -23.93
CA SER A 11 -90.81 6.00 -22.59
C SER A 11 -89.49 5.23 -22.63
N ILE A 12 -89.37 4.22 -23.52
CA ILE A 12 -88.15 3.42 -23.66
C ILE A 12 -86.97 4.27 -24.14
N SER A 13 -87.21 5.17 -25.09
CA SER A 13 -86.18 6.06 -25.62
C SER A 13 -85.65 7.03 -24.56
N CYS A 14 -86.53 7.62 -23.73
CA CYS A 14 -86.10 8.51 -22.65
C CYS A 14 -85.28 7.78 -21.58
N THR A 15 -85.65 6.55 -21.21
CA THR A 15 -84.91 5.75 -20.23
C THR A 15 -83.56 5.27 -20.78
N ALA A 16 -83.48 4.93 -22.08
CA ALA A 16 -82.21 4.57 -22.72
C ALA A 16 -81.25 5.76 -22.79
N ILE A 17 -81.75 6.96 -23.12
CA ILE A 17 -80.95 8.19 -23.15
C ILE A 17 -80.47 8.56 -21.75
N SER A 18 -81.32 8.49 -20.72
CA SER A 18 -80.92 8.81 -19.35
C SER A 18 -79.87 7.84 -18.79
N HIS A 19 -80.01 6.53 -19.06
CA HIS A 19 -79.01 5.53 -18.69
C HIS A 19 -77.69 5.77 -19.41
N THR A 20 -77.71 6.14 -20.69
CA THR A 20 -76.50 6.44 -21.46
C THR A 20 -75.74 7.64 -20.88
N ILE A 21 -76.45 8.72 -20.53
CA ILE A 21 -75.86 9.90 -19.87
C ILE A 21 -75.25 9.51 -18.51
N MET A 22 -75.94 8.67 -17.74
CA MET A 22 -75.45 8.20 -16.45
C MET A 22 -74.19 7.33 -16.58
N VAL A 23 -74.16 6.40 -17.53
CA VAL A 23 -72.99 5.54 -17.78
C VAL A 23 -71.81 6.39 -18.28
N ILE A 24 -72.04 7.33 -19.19
CA ILE A 24 -70.99 8.25 -19.67
C ILE A 24 -70.44 9.09 -18.50
N GLY A 25 -71.31 9.62 -17.64
CA GLY A 25 -70.90 10.40 -16.46
C GLY A 25 -70.13 9.57 -15.43
N ALA A 26 -70.58 8.34 -15.14
CA ALA A 26 -69.89 7.45 -14.21
C ALA A 26 -68.53 7.01 -14.77
N THR A 27 -68.46 6.71 -16.06
CA THR A 27 -67.23 6.30 -16.74
C THR A 27 -66.22 7.44 -16.77
N SER A 28 -66.64 8.67 -17.08
CA SER A 28 -65.75 9.84 -17.09
C SER A 28 -65.21 10.17 -15.69
N ALA A 29 -66.05 10.10 -14.66
CA ALA A 29 -65.62 10.31 -13.28
C ALA A 29 -64.58 9.26 -12.83
N PHE A 30 -64.79 7.99 -13.18
CA PHE A 30 -63.82 6.93 -12.89
C PHE A 30 -62.47 7.17 -13.59
N PHE A 31 -62.49 7.56 -14.88
CA PHE A 31 -61.26 7.89 -15.60
C PHE A 31 -60.52 9.08 -14.99
N VAL A 32 -61.23 10.15 -14.60
CA VAL A 32 -60.61 11.31 -13.94
C VAL A 32 -59.98 10.92 -12.62
N PHE A 33 -60.67 10.10 -11.82
CA PHE A 33 -60.15 9.61 -10.54
C PHE A 33 -58.87 8.79 -10.73
N VAL A 34 -58.90 7.78 -11.61
CA VAL A 34 -57.74 6.91 -11.88
C VAL A 34 -56.56 7.70 -12.46
N LEU A 35 -56.81 8.64 -13.37
CA LEU A 35 -55.74 9.47 -13.94
C LEU A 35 -55.14 10.43 -12.91
N TYR A 36 -55.97 11.03 -12.05
CA TYR A 36 -55.50 11.94 -11.02
C TYR A 36 -54.65 11.22 -9.96
N GLU A 37 -55.09 10.06 -9.50
CA GLU A 37 -54.35 9.29 -8.49
C GLU A 37 -53.03 8.75 -9.05
N ASN A 38 -53.01 8.26 -10.28
CA ASN A 38 -51.77 7.83 -10.94
C ASN A 38 -50.79 9.00 -11.14
N ARG A 39 -51.30 10.19 -11.48
CA ARG A 39 -50.47 11.39 -11.64
C ARG A 39 -49.85 11.83 -10.32
N ASP A 40 -50.62 11.82 -9.24
CA ASP A 40 -50.12 12.15 -7.90
C ASP A 40 -49.08 11.14 -7.40
N VAL A 41 -49.28 9.84 -7.67
CA VAL A 41 -48.30 8.80 -7.36
C VAL A 41 -47.02 9.01 -8.17
N HIS A 42 -47.12 9.31 -9.47
CA HIS A 42 -45.95 9.58 -10.31
C HIS A 42 -45.17 10.80 -9.84
N HIS A 43 -45.83 11.92 -9.56
CA HIS A 43 -45.14 13.12 -9.06
C HIS A 43 -44.52 12.90 -7.68
N LYS A 44 -45.17 12.15 -6.78
CA LYS A 44 -44.56 11.77 -5.50
C LYS A 44 -43.33 10.89 -5.69
N ALA A 45 -43.37 9.94 -6.63
CA ALA A 45 -42.21 9.10 -6.97
C ALA A 45 -41.06 9.92 -7.57
N GLU A 46 -41.35 10.86 -8.47
CA GLU A 46 -40.38 11.76 -9.10
C GLU A 46 -39.75 12.72 -8.08
N VAL A 47 -40.55 13.29 -7.18
CA VAL A 47 -40.03 14.12 -6.09
C VAL A 47 -39.16 13.29 -5.14
N ALA A 48 -39.55 12.06 -4.83
CA ALA A 48 -38.76 11.16 -4.00
C ALA A 48 -37.42 10.80 -4.66
N SER A 49 -37.40 10.50 -5.97
CA SER A 49 -36.18 10.19 -6.70
C SER A 49 -35.25 11.41 -6.81
N LEU A 50 -35.79 12.59 -7.12
CA LEU A 50 -35.01 13.83 -7.16
C LEU A 50 -34.43 14.18 -5.79
N LYS A 51 -35.20 13.97 -4.71
CA LYS A 51 -34.70 14.18 -3.34
C LYS A 51 -33.58 13.21 -3.00
N ALA A 52 -33.68 11.95 -3.43
CA ALA A 52 -32.62 10.97 -3.27
C ALA A 52 -31.35 11.39 -4.04
N GLU A 53 -31.48 11.79 -5.29
CA GLU A 53 -30.36 12.27 -6.12
C GLU A 53 -29.68 13.52 -5.53
N ILE A 54 -30.46 14.49 -5.06
CA ILE A 54 -29.93 15.68 -4.37
C ILE A 54 -29.17 15.28 -3.11
N SER A 55 -29.71 14.34 -2.32
CA SER A 55 -29.03 13.87 -1.11
C SER A 55 -27.72 13.14 -1.43
N GLU A 56 -27.70 12.37 -2.51
CA GLU A 56 -26.51 11.67 -2.99
C GLU A 56 -25.44 12.65 -3.47
N VAL A 57 -25.80 13.62 -4.31
CA VAL A 57 -24.89 14.67 -4.79
C VAL A 57 -24.34 15.48 -3.62
N LYS A 58 -25.18 15.82 -2.64
CA LYS A 58 -24.75 16.50 -1.42
C LYS A 58 -23.73 15.67 -0.64
N ASN A 59 -24.00 14.38 -0.41
CA ASN A 59 -23.07 13.49 0.28
C ASN A 59 -21.73 13.36 -0.47
N ARG A 60 -21.78 13.24 -1.80
CA ARG A 60 -20.57 13.22 -2.64
C ARG A 60 -19.78 14.52 -2.51
N ASN A 61 -20.45 15.66 -2.49
CA ASN A 61 -19.83 16.97 -2.31
C ASN A 61 -19.18 17.12 -0.93
N ASP A 62 -19.87 16.66 0.13
CA ASP A 62 -19.33 16.67 1.50
C ASP A 62 -18.08 15.79 1.62
N VAL A 63 -18.08 14.61 0.99
CA VAL A 63 -16.90 13.72 0.93
C VAL A 63 -15.75 14.36 0.15
N LEU A 64 -16.04 14.98 -0.99
CA LEU A 64 -15.05 15.69 -1.80
C LEU A 64 -14.44 16.87 -1.03
N SER A 65 -15.26 17.67 -0.34
CA SER A 65 -14.80 18.77 0.51
C SER A 65 -13.87 18.26 1.62
N ASN A 66 -14.27 17.21 2.34
CA ASN A 66 -13.43 16.59 3.37
C ASN A 66 -12.10 16.07 2.79
N ARG A 67 -12.10 15.54 1.57
CA ARG A 67 -10.89 15.04 0.91
C ARG A 67 -9.95 16.17 0.53
N VAL A 68 -10.48 17.29 0.04
CA VAL A 68 -9.70 18.50 -0.26
C VAL A 68 -9.05 19.04 1.01
N ASP A 69 -9.80 19.11 2.13
CA ASP A 69 -9.25 19.56 3.42
C ASP A 69 -8.12 18.65 3.91
N PHE A 70 -8.31 17.33 3.79
CA PHE A 70 -7.28 16.36 4.16
C PHE A 70 -6.01 16.52 3.31
N LEU A 71 -6.16 16.61 1.99
CA LEU A 71 -5.03 16.80 1.07
C LEU A 71 -4.31 18.13 1.30
N THR A 72 -5.05 19.18 1.65
CA THR A 72 -4.47 20.49 1.98
C THR A 72 -3.62 20.40 3.24
N LYS A 73 -4.12 19.75 4.30
CA LYS A 73 -3.35 19.50 5.53
C LYS A 73 -2.11 18.63 5.30
N ASP A 74 -2.22 17.60 4.48
CA ASP A 74 -1.07 16.76 4.12
C ASP A 74 0.00 17.57 3.37
N ASN A 75 -0.42 18.41 2.42
CA ASN A 75 0.50 19.31 1.71
C ASN A 75 1.19 20.29 2.67
N GLU A 76 0.46 20.91 3.59
CA GLU A 76 1.04 21.77 4.64
C GLU A 76 2.06 21.02 5.50
N LYS A 77 1.74 19.77 5.87
CA LYS A 77 2.66 18.91 6.61
C LYS A 77 3.93 18.62 5.81
N TYR A 78 3.81 18.24 4.54
CA TYR A 78 4.98 18.01 3.68
C TYR A 78 5.82 19.27 3.50
N LEU A 79 5.20 20.42 3.29
CA LEU A 79 5.91 21.71 3.20
C LEU A 79 6.65 22.02 4.50
N SER A 80 6.04 21.80 5.67
CA SER A 80 6.71 22.01 6.96
C SER A 80 7.91 21.06 7.14
N ILE A 81 7.77 19.79 6.74
CA ILE A 81 8.86 18.82 6.77
C ILE A 81 9.97 19.25 5.83
N LEU A 82 9.66 19.69 4.61
CA LEU A 82 10.66 20.16 3.64
C LEU A 82 11.40 21.40 4.14
N GLN A 83 10.70 22.37 4.74
CA GLN A 83 11.33 23.55 5.34
C GLN A 83 12.24 23.19 6.51
N ASN A 84 11.81 22.29 7.39
CA ASN A 84 12.64 21.81 8.51
C ASN A 84 13.82 20.94 8.01
N THR A 85 13.61 20.15 6.96
CA THR A 85 14.64 19.30 6.36
C THR A 85 15.70 20.12 5.63
N ASN A 86 15.32 21.21 4.96
CA ASN A 86 16.26 22.09 4.27
C ASN A 86 17.23 22.79 5.24
N ASN A 87 16.88 22.92 6.52
CA ASN A 87 17.81 23.35 7.59
C ASN A 87 18.62 22.20 8.20
N SER A 88 18.14 20.95 8.04
CA SER A 88 18.85 19.76 8.50
C SER A 88 20.03 19.39 7.59
N ILE A 89 19.90 19.57 6.28
CA ILE A 89 20.99 19.32 5.31
C ILE A 89 22.23 20.19 5.61
N PRO A 90 22.15 21.53 5.69
CA PRO A 90 23.32 22.36 6.01
C PRO A 90 23.83 22.09 7.44
N PHE A 91 22.95 21.70 8.37
CA PHE A 91 23.37 21.25 9.69
C PHE A 91 24.24 19.99 9.60
N TYR A 92 23.81 18.97 8.84
CA TYR A 92 24.58 17.75 8.62
C TYR A 92 25.85 18.01 7.81
N ASP A 93 25.82 18.87 6.79
CA ASP A 93 27.00 19.27 6.03
C ASP A 93 28.05 19.94 6.93
N SER A 94 27.62 20.87 7.80
CA SER A 94 28.52 21.50 8.76
C SER A 94 29.10 20.50 9.77
N LYS A 95 28.32 19.47 10.14
CA LYS A 95 28.76 18.41 11.04
C LYS A 95 29.73 17.46 10.32
N ILE A 96 29.48 17.13 9.06
CA ILE A 96 30.39 16.36 8.21
C ILE A 96 31.70 17.13 8.04
N GLU A 97 31.66 18.44 7.82
CA GLU A 97 32.86 19.26 7.71
C GLU A 97 33.66 19.27 9.02
N LYS A 98 32.99 19.43 10.17
CA LYS A 98 33.64 19.33 11.50
C LYS A 98 34.27 17.97 11.74
N LEU A 99 33.52 16.89 11.53
CA LEU A 99 34.03 15.53 11.68
C LEU A 99 35.15 15.23 10.69
N THR A 100 35.10 15.79 9.48
CA THR A 100 36.18 15.66 8.50
C THR A 100 37.43 16.38 8.96
N LYS A 101 37.31 17.60 9.52
CA LYS A 101 38.43 18.34 10.12
C LYS A 101 39.00 17.58 11.30
N GLU A 102 38.17 17.05 12.19
CA GLU A 102 38.60 16.20 13.31
C GLU A 102 39.31 14.95 12.82
N ILE A 103 38.79 14.26 11.80
CA ILE A 103 39.46 13.08 11.20
C ILE A 103 40.80 13.48 10.60
N VAL A 104 40.91 14.62 9.91
CA VAL A 104 42.19 15.10 9.37
C VAL A 104 43.16 15.42 10.50
N GLU A 105 42.71 16.10 11.56
CA GLU A 105 43.53 16.43 12.73
C GLU A 105 43.98 15.17 13.49
N TYR A 106 43.09 14.19 13.67
CA TYR A 106 43.44 12.89 14.25
C TYR A 106 44.38 12.11 13.34
N LYS A 107 44.16 12.10 12.02
CA LYS A 107 45.07 11.48 11.05
C LYS A 107 46.42 12.17 10.99
N GLU A 108 46.50 13.47 11.20
CA GLU A 108 47.75 14.21 11.28
C GLU A 108 48.48 13.92 12.59
N LYS A 109 47.75 13.87 13.72
CA LYS A 109 48.29 13.40 15.01
C LYS A 109 48.74 11.93 14.96
N LEU A 110 48.03 11.08 14.22
CA LEU A 110 48.40 9.69 13.96
C LEU A 110 49.55 9.60 12.96
N GLY A 111 49.59 10.43 11.93
CA GLY A 111 50.68 10.50 10.94
C GLY A 111 51.99 10.96 11.57
N ASN A 112 51.93 11.91 12.51
CA ASN A 112 53.06 12.34 13.32
C ASN A 112 53.49 11.30 14.37
N LYS A 113 52.57 10.43 14.84
CA LYS A 113 52.92 9.23 15.62
C LYS A 113 53.39 8.05 14.74
N CYS A 114 53.04 8.04 13.46
CA CYS A 114 53.35 6.98 12.50
C CYS A 114 54.61 7.28 11.68
N SER A 115 55.21 8.48 11.81
CA SER A 115 56.60 8.71 11.36
C SER A 115 57.63 7.99 12.23
N GLU A 116 57.23 7.37 13.34
CA GLU A 116 58.03 6.37 14.07
C GLU A 116 57.77 4.93 13.61
N ILE A 117 56.70 4.65 12.83
CA ILE A 117 56.37 3.29 12.38
C ILE A 117 55.87 3.31 10.93
N GLY A 118 56.80 3.12 9.99
CA GLY A 118 56.62 2.35 8.75
C GLY A 118 55.46 2.68 7.82
N SER A 119 55.78 3.32 6.68
CA SER A 119 54.90 3.56 5.55
C SER A 119 54.23 2.28 5.00
N VAL A 120 52.89 2.23 4.98
CA VAL A 120 52.12 1.37 4.07
C VAL A 120 51.25 2.26 3.19
N LYS A 121 51.72 2.50 1.97
CA LYS A 121 50.99 3.18 0.90
C LYS A 121 50.12 2.16 0.14
N ASN A 122 48.90 2.60 -0.18
CA ASN A 122 47.98 2.13 -1.22
C ASN A 122 46.99 1.00 -0.84
N LEU A 123 45.72 1.37 -0.63
CA LEU A 123 44.57 0.54 -1.02
C LEU A 123 43.60 1.36 -1.89
N PRO A 124 43.00 0.78 -2.95
CA PRO A 124 42.04 1.45 -3.82
C PRO A 124 40.68 1.62 -3.15
N LYS A 125 39.99 2.73 -3.46
CA LYS A 125 38.58 2.97 -3.15
C LYS A 125 37.70 1.97 -3.92
N GLU A 126 36.69 1.45 -3.21
CA GLU A 126 35.49 0.72 -3.66
C GLU A 126 35.37 -0.72 -3.14
N ASP A 127 35.32 -0.87 -1.82
CA ASP A 127 34.68 -2.02 -1.15
C ASP A 127 33.49 -1.49 -0.36
N TRP A 128 32.29 -1.67 -0.89
CA TRP A 128 31.06 -1.44 -0.14
C TRP A 128 30.83 -2.65 0.78
N LEU A 129 31.25 -2.47 2.03
CA LEU A 129 30.86 -3.22 3.24
C LEU A 129 31.00 -4.76 3.19
N LEU A 130 32.24 -5.22 3.02
CA LEU A 130 32.71 -6.39 3.76
C LEU A 130 33.22 -5.91 5.13
N SER A 131 32.31 -5.64 6.07
CA SER A 131 32.72 -5.38 7.45
C SER A 131 32.94 -6.71 8.15
N THR A 132 34.20 -7.15 8.21
CA THR A 132 34.60 -8.10 9.25
C THR A 132 34.50 -7.33 10.56
N THR A 133 33.56 -7.70 11.43
CA THR A 133 33.45 -7.15 12.79
C THR A 133 34.76 -7.40 13.55
N GLU A 134 35.07 -6.60 14.58
CA GLU A 134 36.32 -6.75 15.36
C GLU A 134 36.52 -8.18 15.94
N ASP A 135 35.42 -8.95 16.05
CA ASP A 135 35.38 -10.35 16.48
C ASP A 135 35.60 -11.39 15.36
N GLY A 136 35.90 -10.98 14.13
CA GLY A 136 36.12 -11.89 12.99
C GLY A 136 34.84 -12.51 12.40
N SER A 137 33.66 -12.12 12.89
CA SER A 137 32.37 -12.63 12.39
C SER A 137 32.04 -12.06 11.01
N TYR A 138 31.54 -12.94 10.14
CA TYR A 138 31.16 -12.58 8.78
C TYR A 138 29.76 -12.00 8.72
N ILE A 139 29.62 -10.79 8.18
CA ILE A 139 28.35 -10.14 7.89
C ILE A 139 28.41 -9.58 6.46
N THR A 140 27.37 -9.83 5.67
CA THR A 140 27.18 -9.19 4.36
C THR A 140 25.74 -8.74 4.21
N ILE A 141 25.55 -7.54 3.66
CA ILE A 141 24.25 -6.93 3.41
C ILE A 141 24.20 -6.49 1.95
N GLU A 142 23.22 -7.00 1.22
CA GLU A 142 23.15 -6.88 -0.23
C GLU A 142 21.74 -6.57 -0.69
N GLU A 143 21.61 -5.60 -1.58
CA GLU A 143 20.34 -5.27 -2.23
C GLU A 143 20.30 -5.89 -3.63
N LYS A 144 19.17 -6.52 -3.95
CA LYS A 144 18.90 -7.09 -5.27
C LYS A 144 17.50 -6.74 -5.75
N LYS A 145 17.28 -6.93 -7.04
CA LYS A 145 15.98 -6.73 -7.69
C LYS A 145 15.19 -8.04 -7.70
N ALA A 146 13.88 -7.98 -7.49
CA ALA A 146 12.98 -9.09 -7.76
C ALA A 146 13.16 -9.60 -9.21
N GLY A 147 13.12 -10.92 -9.38
CA GLY A 147 13.47 -11.61 -10.62
C GLY A 147 14.97 -11.90 -10.78
N SER A 148 15.81 -11.51 -9.82
CA SER A 148 17.24 -11.88 -9.75
C SER A 148 17.54 -12.68 -8.49
N ALA A 149 18.63 -13.44 -8.52
CA ALA A 149 19.14 -14.17 -7.37
C ALA A 149 20.41 -13.52 -6.82
N TYR A 150 20.52 -13.50 -5.50
CA TYR A 150 21.78 -13.26 -4.81
C TYR A 150 22.50 -14.58 -4.60
N ILE A 151 23.82 -14.58 -4.76
CA ILE A 151 24.69 -15.70 -4.43
C ILE A 151 25.80 -15.15 -3.56
N ASP A 152 25.91 -15.64 -2.34
CA ASP A 152 27.03 -15.33 -1.48
C ASP A 152 28.26 -16.14 -1.92
N LYS A 153 29.37 -15.44 -2.19
CA LYS A 153 30.62 -16.08 -2.61
C LYS A 153 31.30 -16.84 -1.46
N LYS A 154 31.09 -16.43 -0.20
CA LYS A 154 31.75 -17.08 0.94
C LYS A 154 31.03 -18.39 1.28
N THR A 155 29.72 -18.34 1.46
CA THR A 155 28.94 -19.51 1.86
C THR A 155 28.46 -20.33 0.67
N GLY A 156 28.26 -19.75 -0.52
CA GLY A 156 27.62 -20.43 -1.63
C GLY A 156 26.10 -20.56 -1.48
N ALA A 157 25.53 -20.00 -0.41
CA ALA A 157 24.09 -19.88 -0.27
C ALA A 157 23.55 -18.88 -1.30
N SER A 158 22.36 -19.15 -1.81
CA SER A 158 21.69 -18.27 -2.74
C SER A 158 20.22 -18.13 -2.42
N ILE A 159 19.66 -16.99 -2.80
CA ILE A 159 18.25 -16.69 -2.62
C ILE A 159 17.78 -15.88 -3.83
N GLY A 160 16.65 -16.31 -4.38
CA GLY A 160 15.95 -15.62 -5.45
C GLY A 160 14.54 -15.29 -5.00
N VAL A 161 14.16 -14.03 -5.17
CA VAL A 161 12.77 -13.57 -5.00
C VAL A 161 12.21 -13.30 -6.37
N ARG A 162 11.12 -13.98 -6.74
CA ARG A 162 10.50 -13.79 -8.07
C ARG A 162 9.74 -12.48 -8.16
N TYR A 163 8.88 -12.22 -7.17
CA TYR A 163 7.98 -11.08 -7.16
C TYR A 163 7.83 -10.53 -5.75
N ILE A 164 7.58 -9.22 -5.64
CA ILE A 164 7.22 -8.58 -4.38
C ILE A 164 5.86 -7.93 -4.65
N ASN A 165 4.88 -8.17 -3.78
CA ASN A 165 3.54 -7.63 -3.94
C ASN A 165 3.34 -6.32 -3.17
N SER A 166 2.20 -5.64 -3.40
CA SER A 166 1.91 -4.33 -2.78
C SER A 166 1.79 -4.37 -1.25
N ASN A 167 1.61 -5.57 -0.68
CA ASN A 167 1.57 -5.79 0.77
C ASN A 167 2.97 -6.00 1.37
N LYS A 168 4.04 -5.79 0.59
CA LYS A 168 5.45 -6.01 0.97
C LYS A 168 5.73 -7.47 1.34
N ILE A 169 5.15 -8.39 0.60
CA ILE A 169 5.38 -9.83 0.72
C ILE A 169 6.18 -10.29 -0.50
N ALA A 170 7.21 -11.11 -0.28
CA ALA A 170 7.97 -11.74 -1.34
C ALA A 170 7.29 -13.06 -1.73
N GLU A 171 6.88 -13.17 -2.99
CA GLU A 171 6.22 -14.36 -3.53
C GLU A 171 7.20 -15.22 -4.33
N ASP A 172 7.03 -16.54 -4.22
CA ASP A 172 7.87 -17.56 -4.87
C ASP A 172 9.37 -17.38 -4.56
N VAL A 173 9.72 -17.39 -3.27
CA VAL A 173 11.12 -17.31 -2.83
C VAL A 173 11.78 -18.68 -2.94
N THR A 174 12.92 -18.74 -3.61
CA THR A 174 13.75 -19.95 -3.71
C THR A 174 15.07 -19.71 -3.01
N ILE A 175 15.39 -20.56 -2.04
CA ILE A 175 16.64 -20.50 -1.28
C ILE A 175 17.39 -21.79 -1.57
N THR A 176 18.66 -21.69 -1.96
CA THR A 176 19.54 -22.85 -2.12
C THR A 176 20.67 -22.74 -1.12
N PHE A 177 20.82 -23.75 -0.28
CA PHE A 177 21.85 -23.82 0.74
C PHE A 177 23.16 -24.41 0.17
N PRO A 178 24.30 -24.25 0.88
CA PRO A 178 25.60 -24.71 0.40
C PRO A 178 25.70 -26.22 0.16
N ASP A 179 24.84 -27.02 0.80
CA ASP A 179 24.74 -28.47 0.62
C ASP A 179 23.98 -28.88 -0.66
N GLY A 180 23.50 -27.89 -1.43
CA GLY A 180 22.71 -28.09 -2.65
C GLY A 180 21.22 -28.31 -2.38
N THR A 181 20.78 -28.30 -1.12
CA THR A 181 19.34 -28.39 -0.81
C THR A 181 18.64 -27.09 -1.17
N THR A 182 17.43 -27.20 -1.71
CA THR A 182 16.62 -26.06 -2.11
C THR A 182 15.32 -26.02 -1.33
N LYS A 183 15.03 -24.86 -0.73
CA LYS A 183 13.76 -24.56 -0.08
C LYS A 183 12.98 -23.56 -0.90
N LYS A 184 11.76 -23.93 -1.30
CA LYS A 184 10.81 -23.03 -1.93
C LYS A 184 9.81 -22.56 -0.89
N VAL A 185 9.62 -21.26 -0.80
CA VAL A 185 8.71 -20.59 0.12
C VAL A 185 7.72 -19.80 -0.72
N ALA A 186 6.42 -20.06 -0.54
CA ALA A 186 5.38 -19.39 -1.33
C ALA A 186 5.33 -17.89 -1.00
N GLU A 187 5.41 -17.55 0.28
CA GLU A 187 5.35 -16.18 0.79
C GLU A 187 6.40 -16.00 1.88
N ALA A 188 7.23 -14.96 1.78
CA ALA A 188 8.19 -14.59 2.80
C ALA A 188 8.02 -13.11 3.21
N TYR A 189 8.06 -12.86 4.52
CA TYR A 189 7.95 -11.53 5.11
C TYR A 189 9.33 -10.91 5.42
N PRO A 190 9.43 -9.57 5.53
CA PRO A 190 10.61 -8.93 6.08
C PRO A 190 10.88 -9.44 7.51
N GLY A 191 12.14 -9.75 7.81
CA GLY A 191 12.58 -10.34 9.06
C GLY A 191 12.56 -11.88 9.06
N GLU A 192 12.02 -12.53 8.03
CA GLU A 192 12.17 -13.98 7.91
C GLU A 192 13.63 -14.37 7.78
N SER A 193 13.98 -15.48 8.42
CA SER A 193 15.35 -15.95 8.47
C SER A 193 15.46 -17.46 8.36
N TRP A 194 16.59 -17.88 7.81
CA TRP A 194 16.91 -19.28 7.58
C TRP A 194 18.34 -19.54 8.05
N SER A 195 18.45 -20.37 9.09
CA SER A 195 19.75 -20.86 9.57
C SER A 195 20.23 -22.03 8.71
N TYR A 196 21.53 -22.07 8.44
CA TYR A 196 22.20 -23.18 7.78
C TYR A 196 23.64 -23.32 8.30
N LYS A 197 24.26 -24.48 8.08
CA LYS A 197 25.64 -24.74 8.50
C LYS A 197 26.54 -24.93 7.30
N LYS A 198 27.76 -24.40 7.37
CA LYS A 198 28.83 -24.62 6.40
C LYS A 198 30.17 -24.67 7.12
N ASP A 199 30.98 -25.69 6.83
CA ASP A 199 32.35 -25.82 7.35
C ASP A 199 32.45 -25.65 8.88
N ASN A 200 31.44 -26.18 9.61
CA ASN A 200 31.27 -26.12 11.07
C ASN A 200 30.81 -24.77 11.66
N ASP A 201 30.65 -23.75 10.83
CA ASP A 201 30.05 -22.47 11.22
C ASP A 201 28.54 -22.46 10.95
N GLU A 202 27.77 -21.83 11.84
CA GLU A 202 26.35 -21.57 11.63
C GLU A 202 26.16 -20.17 11.03
N TYR A 203 25.34 -20.08 10.00
CA TYR A 203 25.00 -18.83 9.32
C TYR A 203 23.50 -18.63 9.36
N ARG A 204 23.08 -17.36 9.39
CA ARG A 204 21.68 -16.97 9.24
C ARG A 204 21.53 -16.06 8.04
N LEU A 205 20.71 -16.47 7.09
CA LEU A 205 20.23 -15.62 6.00
C LEU A 205 18.93 -14.96 6.44
N ILE A 206 18.84 -13.65 6.29
CA ILE A 206 17.69 -12.84 6.69
C ILE A 206 17.19 -12.05 5.47
N LEU A 207 15.89 -12.10 5.23
CA LEU A 207 15.23 -11.18 4.32
C LEU A 207 14.93 -9.87 5.06
N ASN A 208 15.87 -8.92 5.05
CA ASN A 208 15.80 -7.74 5.91
C ASN A 208 14.71 -6.75 5.46
N LYS A 209 14.67 -6.40 4.18
CA LYS A 209 13.76 -5.38 3.64
C LYS A 209 13.14 -5.81 2.32
N LEU A 210 11.86 -5.47 2.15
CA LEU A 210 11.13 -5.58 0.88
C LEU A 210 10.59 -4.21 0.47
N ASP A 211 10.94 -3.78 -0.73
CA ASP A 211 10.44 -2.55 -1.34
C ASP A 211 9.70 -2.89 -2.64
N TRP A 212 8.36 -2.89 -2.55
CA TRP A 212 7.47 -3.13 -3.68
C TRP A 212 7.61 -2.07 -4.78
N ALA A 213 7.77 -0.79 -4.40
CA ALA A 213 7.74 0.31 -5.36
C ALA A 213 8.96 0.27 -6.29
N SER A 214 10.12 -0.08 -5.75
CA SER A 214 11.35 -0.26 -6.54
C SER A 214 11.54 -1.70 -7.04
N GLY A 215 10.74 -2.66 -6.54
CA GLY A 215 10.89 -4.08 -6.80
C GLY A 215 12.23 -4.62 -6.27
N ARG A 216 12.71 -4.10 -5.14
CA ARG A 216 14.00 -4.46 -4.55
C ARG A 216 13.84 -5.13 -3.19
N TYR A 217 14.79 -5.98 -2.87
CA TYR A 217 14.88 -6.64 -1.58
C TYR A 217 16.31 -6.58 -1.04
N THR A 218 16.43 -6.53 0.27
CA THR A 218 17.72 -6.54 0.98
C THR A 218 17.86 -7.86 1.72
N ILE A 219 18.99 -8.53 1.51
CA ILE A 219 19.38 -9.74 2.24
C ILE A 219 20.52 -9.39 3.15
N GLU A 220 20.53 -10.05 4.29
CA GLU A 220 21.65 -10.05 5.21
C GLU A 220 22.05 -11.49 5.50
N ILE A 221 23.35 -11.78 5.46
CA ILE A 221 23.90 -13.05 5.92
C ILE A 221 24.87 -12.73 7.04
N MET A 222 24.67 -13.38 8.18
CA MET A 222 25.55 -13.26 9.34
C MET A 222 25.99 -14.63 9.85
N GLN A 223 27.24 -14.72 10.29
CA GLN A 223 27.76 -15.86 11.03
C GLN A 223 27.33 -15.77 12.50
N LEU A 224 26.74 -16.84 13.00
CA LEU A 224 26.39 -17.01 14.40
C LEU A 224 27.61 -17.61 15.11
N ASN A 225 28.34 -16.79 15.89
CA ASN A 225 29.42 -17.30 16.71
C ASN A 225 28.82 -18.09 17.90
N ASP A 226 29.06 -19.41 17.92
CA ASP A 226 28.79 -20.28 19.07
C ASP A 226 29.80 -20.00 20.18
N THR A 227 29.63 -18.92 20.96
CA THR A 227 30.25 -18.78 22.28
C THR A 227 29.51 -17.76 23.13
N LEU A 228 28.49 -18.21 23.84
CA LEU A 228 28.25 -17.76 25.22
C LEU A 228 28.60 -18.93 26.13
N GLU A 229 29.90 -19.25 26.24
CA GLU A 229 30.39 -19.88 27.46
C GLU A 229 30.23 -18.86 28.59
N ILE A 230 29.06 -18.88 29.24
CA ILE A 230 28.90 -18.27 30.55
C ILE A 230 29.82 -19.06 31.49
N LYS A 231 31.05 -18.58 31.66
CA LYS A 231 31.88 -18.99 32.78
C LYS A 231 31.17 -18.55 34.05
N GLU A 232 30.40 -19.45 34.65
CA GLU A 232 30.05 -19.34 36.05
C GLU A 232 31.35 -19.22 36.84
N LYS A 233 31.53 -18.05 37.46
CA LYS A 233 32.66 -17.76 38.33
C LYS A 233 32.39 -18.46 39.67
N PRO A 234 33.37 -19.17 40.26
CA PRO A 234 33.20 -19.88 41.52
C PRO A 234 32.91 -18.95 42.71
#